data_AF-A0A5C6BCM7-F1
#
_entry.id   AF-A0A5C6BCM7-F1
#
_cell.length_a   1.000
_cell.length_b   1.000
_cell.length_c   1.000
_cell.angle_alpha   90.00
_cell.angle_beta   90.00
_cell.angle_gamma   90.00
#
_symmetry.space_group_name_H-M   'P 1'
#
loop_
_entity.id
_entity.type
_entity.pdbx_description
1 polymer ?
#
loop_
_entity_poly.entity_id
_entity_poly.type
_entity_poly.pdbx_seq_one_letter_code
_entity_poly.pdbx_strand_id
1 'polypeptide(L)'
;MTTDKPKWWQSWMVYTLIGLLATVGPYVGGYFLLGEHGQSIQVTRYTRTPVDIVITTHPHYCGFKHDWMRKVFAPLGWAEAKLSGEVVHIFSRNGRDRYQPEWQAKTSN
;
A
#
# COMPACT_ATOMS: atom_id res chain seq x y z
N MET A 1 4.39 22.88 -48.40
CA MET A 1 4.68 22.11 -47.16
C MET A 1 4.40 23.00 -45.97
N THR A 2 3.26 22.84 -45.34
CA THR A 2 2.94 23.49 -44.07
C THR A 2 3.53 22.66 -42.94
N THR A 3 4.61 23.15 -42.34
CA THR A 3 5.16 22.58 -41.12
C THR A 3 4.28 23.02 -39.96
N ASP A 4 3.39 22.14 -39.51
CA ASP A 4 2.60 22.39 -38.30
C ASP A 4 3.54 22.58 -37.11
N LYS A 5 3.40 23.74 -36.43
CA LYS A 5 4.19 24.04 -35.24
C LYS A 5 3.88 23.00 -34.15
N PRO A 6 4.89 22.46 -33.45
CA PRO A 6 4.63 21.52 -32.35
C PRO A 6 3.74 22.20 -31.31
N LYS A 7 2.61 21.57 -31.01
CA LYS A 7 1.66 22.06 -30.01
C LYS A 7 2.35 21.99 -28.65
N TRP A 8 2.77 23.14 -28.13
CA TRP A 8 3.57 23.23 -26.90
C TRP A 8 2.96 22.44 -25.72
N TRP A 9 1.63 22.44 -25.57
CA TRP A 9 0.89 21.63 -24.60
C TRP A 9 1.17 20.13 -24.67
N GLN A 10 1.40 19.57 -25.87
CA GLN A 10 1.72 18.16 -26.04
C GLN A 10 3.09 17.81 -25.45
N SER A 11 4.07 18.71 -25.58
CA SER A 11 5.38 18.55 -24.92
C SER A 11 5.25 18.56 -23.40
N TRP A 12 4.41 19.42 -22.84
CA TRP A 12 4.15 19.44 -21.39
C TRP A 12 3.54 18.14 -20.88
N MET A 13 2.60 17.55 -21.61
CA MET A 13 2.03 16.24 -21.25
C MET A 13 3.09 15.14 -21.27
N VAL A 14 3.94 15.12 -22.30
CA VAL A 14 5.02 14.13 -22.43
C VAL A 14 6.02 14.26 -21.28
N TYR A 15 6.48 15.47 -20.96
CA TYR A 15 7.40 15.67 -19.84
C TYR A 15 6.79 15.31 -18.50
N THR A 16 5.51 15.62 -18.30
CA THR A 16 4.79 15.25 -17.07
C THR A 16 4.69 13.73 -16.93
N LEU A 17 4.35 13.03 -18.02
CA LEU A 17 4.26 11.58 -18.03
C LEU A 17 5.61 10.91 -17.75
N ILE A 18 6.68 11.41 -18.38
CA ILE A 18 8.05 10.93 -18.14
C ILE A 18 8.45 11.18 -16.68
N GLY A 19 8.18 12.37 -16.15
CA GLY A 19 8.46 12.70 -14.74
C GLY A 19 7.68 11.81 -13.76
N LEU A 20 6.43 11.51 -14.07
CA LEU A 20 5.62 10.57 -13.29
C LEU A 20 6.22 9.16 -13.33
N LEU A 21 6.55 8.64 -14.51
CA LEU A 21 7.16 7.32 -14.66
C LEU A 21 8.50 7.23 -13.91
N ALA A 22 9.32 8.29 -14.00
CA ALA A 22 10.61 8.36 -13.34
C ALA A 22 10.51 8.46 -11.81
N THR A 23 9.37 8.89 -11.26
CA THR A 23 9.17 9.03 -9.81
C THR A 23 8.41 7.86 -9.20
N VAL A 24 7.39 7.35 -9.88
CA VAL A 24 6.54 6.24 -9.38
C VAL A 24 7.36 4.96 -9.19
N GLY A 25 8.21 4.61 -10.16
CA GLY A 25 9.05 3.41 -10.07
C GLY A 25 9.95 3.42 -8.82
N PRO A 26 10.81 4.43 -8.64
CA PRO A 26 11.62 4.57 -7.43
C PRO A 26 10.81 4.69 -6.14
N TYR A 27 9.65 5.33 -6.17
CA TYR A 27 8.79 5.45 -4.99
C TYR A 27 8.25 4.08 -4.54
N VAL A 28 7.71 3.28 -5.46
CA VAL A 28 7.24 1.91 -5.17
C VAL A 28 8.43 1.00 -4.84
N GLY A 29 9.54 1.11 -5.56
CA GLY A 29 10.76 0.34 -5.27
C GLY A 29 11.32 0.66 -3.88
N GLY A 30 11.33 1.93 -3.49
CA GLY A 30 11.76 2.38 -2.17
C GLY A 30 10.92 1.78 -1.03
N TYR A 31 9.61 1.62 -1.24
CA TYR A 31 8.75 0.92 -0.29
C TYR A 31 9.22 -0.51 -0.05
N PHE A 32 9.43 -1.29 -1.11
CA PHE A 32 9.84 -2.69 -1.02
C PHE A 32 11.29 -2.89 -0.54
N LEU A 33 12.20 -1.99 -0.92
CA LEU A 33 13.62 -2.10 -0.58
C LEU A 33 13.95 -1.57 0.82
N LEU A 34 13.26 -0.54 1.29
CA LEU A 34 13.53 0.09 2.59
C LEU A 34 12.61 -0.43 3.70
N GLY A 35 11.50 -1.05 3.33
CA GLY A 35 10.59 -1.71 4.25
C GLY A 35 11.07 -3.12 4.59
N GLU A 36 11.16 -3.44 5.87
CA GLU A 36 11.30 -4.82 6.34
C GLU A 36 9.95 -5.52 6.22
N HIS A 37 9.82 -6.40 5.25
CA HIS A 37 8.57 -7.11 4.96
C HIS A 37 8.50 -8.42 5.72
N GLY A 38 7.38 -8.66 6.38
CA GLY A 38 7.06 -9.92 7.03
C GLY A 38 5.60 -10.27 6.87
N GLN A 39 5.27 -11.55 6.97
CA GLN A 39 3.90 -12.03 6.97
C GLN A 39 3.70 -12.88 8.22
N SER A 40 2.62 -12.62 8.96
CA SER A 40 2.26 -13.50 10.09
C SER A 40 0.97 -14.21 9.76
N ILE A 41 0.86 -15.49 10.12
CA ILE A 41 -0.39 -16.22 10.04
C ILE A 41 -1.14 -15.99 11.36
N GLN A 42 -2.28 -15.32 11.30
CA GLN A 42 -3.19 -15.15 12.43
C GLN A 42 -4.41 -16.03 12.23
N VAL A 43 -4.52 -17.08 13.03
CA VAL A 43 -5.69 -17.98 13.05
C VAL A 43 -6.63 -17.52 14.16
N THR A 44 -7.80 -16.99 13.78
CA THR A 44 -8.85 -16.62 14.73
C THR A 44 -9.95 -17.68 14.70
N ARG A 45 -10.15 -18.38 15.83
CA ARG A 45 -11.20 -19.39 15.97
C ARG A 45 -12.41 -18.78 16.65
N TYR A 46 -13.53 -18.73 15.95
CA TYR A 46 -14.82 -18.35 16.50
C TYR A 46 -15.65 -19.59 16.75
N THR A 47 -15.81 -19.97 18.01
CA THR A 47 -16.68 -21.08 18.41
C THR A 47 -18.06 -20.54 18.72
N ARG A 48 -19.03 -20.78 17.82
CA ARG A 48 -20.45 -20.47 18.06
C ARG A 48 -21.27 -21.71 17.75
N THR A 49 -21.56 -22.53 18.77
CA THR A 49 -22.38 -23.74 18.63
C THR A 49 -23.65 -23.47 17.80
N PRO A 50 -23.92 -24.22 16.71
CA PRO A 50 -23.28 -25.48 16.31
C PRO A 50 -22.12 -25.35 15.29
N VAL A 51 -21.64 -24.16 14.95
CA VAL A 51 -20.64 -23.93 13.89
C VAL A 51 -19.34 -23.33 14.45
N ASP A 52 -18.23 -24.03 14.27
CA ASP A 52 -16.89 -23.47 14.44
C ASP A 52 -16.45 -22.80 13.13
N ILE A 53 -16.20 -21.48 13.16
CA ILE A 53 -15.63 -20.74 12.03
C ILE A 53 -14.16 -20.46 12.34
N VAL A 54 -13.26 -20.96 11.49
CA VAL A 54 -11.83 -20.65 11.56
C VAL A 54 -11.52 -19.62 10.48
N ILE A 55 -11.13 -18.41 10.89
CA ILE A 55 -10.69 -17.36 9.99
C ILE A 55 -9.17 -17.30 10.05
N THR A 56 -8.52 -17.73 8.97
CA THR A 56 -7.09 -17.52 8.78
C THR A 56 -6.89 -16.18 8.09
N THR A 57 -6.17 -15.28 8.75
CA THR A 57 -5.74 -13.99 8.17
C THR A 57 -4.23 -13.99 8.02
N HIS A 58 -3.75 -13.41 6.94
CA HIS A 58 -2.32 -13.28 6.67
C HIS A 58 -1.92 -11.80 6.68
N PRO A 59 -1.93 -11.11 7.83
CA PRO A 59 -1.50 -9.72 7.85
C PRO A 59 -0.09 -9.55 7.32
N HIS A 60 0.06 -8.55 6.44
CA HIS A 60 1.34 -8.09 5.92
C HIS A 60 1.92 -7.04 6.87
N TYR A 61 3.22 -7.10 7.09
CA TYR A 61 3.97 -6.21 7.96
C TYR A 61 5.05 -5.54 7.14
N CYS A 62 5.10 -4.21 7.19
CA CYS A 62 6.15 -3.42 6.57
C CYS A 62 6.77 -2.48 7.63
N GLY A 63 8.02 -2.76 8.00
CA GLY A 63 8.75 -2.03 9.02
C GLY A 63 9.71 -1.00 8.45
N PHE A 64 9.62 0.24 8.89
CA PHE A 64 10.56 1.29 8.52
C PHE A 64 11.42 1.73 9.70
N LYS A 65 12.72 1.89 9.44
CA LYS A 65 13.69 2.38 10.44
C LYS A 65 13.33 3.77 10.97
N HIS A 66 12.75 4.63 10.14
CA HIS A 66 12.43 6.02 10.49
C HIS A 66 10.94 6.31 10.33
N ASP A 67 10.38 7.11 11.26
CA ASP A 67 8.94 7.46 11.25
C ASP A 67 8.52 8.28 10.03
N TRP A 68 9.43 9.10 9.49
CA TRP A 68 9.14 9.86 8.27
C TRP A 68 8.97 8.94 7.05
N MET A 69 9.70 7.82 6.98
CA MET A 69 9.55 6.84 5.89
C MET A 69 8.18 6.18 5.96
N ARG A 70 7.73 5.79 7.16
CA ARG A 70 6.36 5.29 7.39
C ARG A 70 5.31 6.26 6.87
N LYS A 71 5.47 7.56 7.14
CA LYS A 71 4.53 8.59 6.67
C LYS A 71 4.58 8.78 5.16
N VAL A 72 5.77 8.81 4.56
CA VAL A 72 5.94 8.95 3.12
C VAL A 72 5.32 7.78 2.38
N PHE A 73 5.49 6.55 2.88
CA PHE A 73 5.00 5.34 2.23
C PHE A 73 3.63 4.85 2.72
N ALA A 74 2.99 5.56 3.66
CA ALA A 74 1.65 5.26 4.14
C ALA A 74 0.62 5.03 3.00
N PRO A 75 0.61 5.83 1.91
CA PRO A 75 -0.31 5.60 0.79
C PRO A 75 -0.12 4.22 0.13
N LEU A 76 1.10 3.68 0.11
CA LEU A 76 1.38 2.37 -0.47
C LEU A 76 0.87 1.23 0.42
N GLY A 77 0.99 1.34 1.75
CA GLY A 77 0.37 0.35 2.64
C GLY A 77 -1.15 0.35 2.57
N TRP A 78 -1.76 1.53 2.38
CA TRP A 78 -3.19 1.62 2.09
C TRP A 78 -3.53 0.93 0.78
N ALA A 79 -2.81 1.22 -0.31
CA ALA A 79 -3.04 0.62 -1.62
C ALA A 79 -2.83 -0.91 -1.59
N GLU A 80 -1.78 -1.37 -0.92
CA GLU A 80 -1.50 -2.79 -0.71
C GLU A 80 -2.67 -3.48 -0.01
N ALA A 81 -3.21 -2.91 1.08
CA ALA A 81 -4.36 -3.48 1.79
C ALA A 81 -5.62 -3.57 0.91
N LYS A 82 -5.81 -2.62 -0.02
CA LYS A 82 -6.93 -2.68 -0.97
C LYS A 82 -6.72 -3.73 -2.05
N LEU A 83 -5.50 -3.86 -2.56
CA LEU A 83 -5.17 -4.77 -3.66
C LEU A 83 -5.05 -6.23 -3.19
N SER A 84 -4.42 -6.47 -2.03
CA SER A 84 -4.28 -7.82 -1.46
C SER A 84 -5.57 -8.31 -0.81
N GLY A 85 -6.44 -7.39 -0.39
CA GLY A 85 -7.60 -7.73 0.42
C GLY A 85 -7.22 -8.17 1.84
N GLU A 86 -5.99 -7.93 2.27
CA GLU A 86 -5.48 -8.30 3.58
C GLU A 86 -5.18 -7.08 4.44
N VAL A 87 -5.03 -7.29 5.75
CA VAL A 87 -4.64 -6.22 6.67
C VAL A 87 -3.16 -5.94 6.50
N VAL A 88 -2.79 -4.67 6.28
CA VAL A 88 -1.40 -4.24 6.19
C VAL A 88 -1.06 -3.38 7.40
N HIS A 89 0.02 -3.74 8.09
CA HIS A 89 0.58 -2.99 9.20
C HIS A 89 1.87 -2.31 8.75
N ILE A 90 1.88 -0.98 8.70
CA ILE A 90 3.12 -0.22 8.56
C ILE A 90 3.56 0.24 9.94
N PHE A 91 4.80 -0.08 10.33
CA PHE A 91 5.35 0.32 11.62
C PHE A 91 6.68 1.04 11.48
N SER A 92 6.96 1.87 12.46
CA SER A 92 8.27 2.43 12.72
C SER A 92 8.52 2.42 14.22
N ARG A 93 9.71 2.79 14.66
CA ARG A 93 10.04 2.87 16.09
C ARG A 93 9.05 3.73 16.89
N ASN A 94 8.45 4.76 16.27
CA ASN A 94 7.66 5.77 16.97
C ASN A 94 6.15 5.70 16.65
N GLY A 95 5.70 4.74 15.84
CA GLY A 95 4.30 4.70 15.43
C GLY A 95 3.94 3.52 14.57
N ARG A 96 2.65 3.25 14.48
CA ARG A 96 2.06 2.15 13.71
C ARG A 96 0.79 2.64 13.02
N ASP A 97 0.67 2.35 11.74
CA ASP A 97 -0.56 2.50 10.98
C ASP A 97 -1.10 1.11 10.62
N ARG A 98 -2.42 0.99 10.63
CA ARG A 98 -3.13 -0.23 10.24
C ARG A 98 -4.07 0.12 9.10
N TYR A 99 -3.88 -0.53 7.96
CA TYR A 99 -4.74 -0.41 6.80
C TYR A 99 -5.55 -1.69 6.62
N GLN A 100 -6.84 -1.53 6.38
CA GLN A 100 -7.77 -2.64 6.22
C GLN A 100 -8.48 -2.55 4.87
N PRO A 101 -8.84 -3.71 4.30
CA PRO A 101 -9.69 -3.75 3.12
C PRO A 101 -11.11 -3.29 3.47
N GLU A 102 -11.83 -2.73 2.51
CA GLU A 102 -13.13 -2.07 2.75
C GLU A 102 -14.21 -3.01 3.29
N TRP A 103 -14.14 -4.29 2.96
CA TRP A 103 -15.10 -5.28 3.41
C TRP A 103 -14.96 -5.62 4.90
N GLN A 104 -13.75 -5.51 5.47
CA GLN A 104 -13.54 -5.69 6.92
C GLN A 104 -13.86 -4.43 7.74
N ALA A 105 -13.75 -3.24 7.14
CA ALA A 105 -14.08 -1.98 7.82
C ALA A 105 -15.58 -1.86 8.16
N LYS A 106 -16.46 -2.59 7.46
CA LYS A 106 -17.91 -2.59 7.71
C LYS A 106 -18.34 -3.52 8.85
N THR A 107 -17.50 -4.45 9.28
CA THR A 107 -17.82 -5.45 10.32
C THR A 107 -17.40 -5.03 11.74
N SER A 108 -16.83 -3.85 11.92
CA SER A 108 -16.32 -3.36 13.22
C SER A 108 -17.19 -2.31 13.92
N ASN A 109 -18.49 -2.25 13.61
CA ASN A 109 -19.50 -1.44 14.33
C ASN A 109 -20.41 -2.33 15.19
#